data_AF-A0A3D0CG22-F1
#
_entry.id   AF-A0A3D0CG22-F1
#
_cell.length_a   1.000
_cell.length_b   1.000
_cell.length_c   1.000
_cell.angle_alpha   90.00
_cell.angle_beta   90.00
_cell.angle_gamma   90.00
#
_symmetry.space_group_name_H-M   'P 1'
#
loop_
_entity.id
_entity.type
_entity.pdbx_description
1 polymer ?
#
loop_
_entity_poly.entity_id
_entity_poly.type
_entity_poly.pdbx_seq_one_letter_code
_entity_poly.pdbx_strand_id
1 'polypeptide(L)'
;MKEFVVIHDYLVTQEIVGDWDGQEEEVAERMNEIYHTMYDLADEDIDTEVLEQLLALIWDTWIGQEAIAEIETNDIYDWCKHVLDNPEQHLQSEE
;
A
#
# COMPACT_ATOMS: atom_id res chain seq x y z
N MET A 1 -5.59 -16.53 4.47
CA MET A 1 -6.27 -16.80 3.20
C MET A 1 -6.00 -15.66 2.21
N LYS A 2 -4.73 -15.29 1.98
CA LYS A 2 -4.42 -14.12 1.13
C LYS A 2 -4.68 -14.35 -0.35
N GLU A 3 -4.66 -15.60 -0.80
CA GLU A 3 -4.92 -16.01 -2.19
C GLU A 3 -6.30 -15.58 -2.73
N PHE A 4 -7.24 -15.25 -1.84
CA PHE A 4 -8.56 -14.76 -2.20
C PHE A 4 -8.58 -13.25 -2.51
N VAL A 5 -7.54 -12.51 -2.12
CA VAL A 5 -7.40 -11.08 -2.42
C VAL A 5 -6.57 -10.90 -3.68
N VAL A 6 -7.16 -10.28 -4.70
CA VAL A 6 -6.50 -10.04 -5.99
C VAL A 6 -5.82 -8.67 -5.96
N ILE A 7 -4.52 -8.63 -5.68
CA ILE A 7 -3.77 -7.36 -5.63
C ILE A 7 -3.80 -6.57 -6.94
N HIS A 8 -3.97 -7.25 -8.08
CA HIS A 8 -4.05 -6.60 -9.39
C HIS A 8 -5.25 -5.65 -9.51
N ASP A 9 -6.27 -5.79 -8.66
CA ASP A 9 -7.42 -4.88 -8.62
C ASP A 9 -7.06 -3.53 -7.97
N TYR A 10 -6.02 -3.52 -7.13
CA TYR A 10 -5.54 -2.34 -6.41
C TYR A 10 -4.40 -1.61 -7.13
N LEU A 11 -3.79 -2.23 -8.14
CA LEU A 11 -2.70 -1.60 -8.87
C LEU A 11 -3.17 -0.37 -9.61
N VAL A 12 -2.35 0.66 -9.58
CA VAL A 12 -2.68 1.98 -10.09
C VAL A 12 -1.76 2.37 -11.23
N THR A 13 -2.28 3.18 -12.15
CA THR A 13 -1.53 3.77 -13.24
C THR A 13 -1.38 5.27 -13.01
N GLN A 14 -0.53 5.92 -13.80
CA GLN A 14 -0.39 7.38 -13.82
C GLN A 14 -1.75 8.11 -13.95
N GLU A 15 -2.74 7.51 -14.64
CA GLU A 15 -4.08 8.08 -14.79
C GLU A 15 -4.93 8.00 -13.51
N ILE A 16 -4.65 7.01 -12.65
CA ILE A 16 -5.36 6.77 -11.39
C ILE A 16 -4.77 7.62 -10.27
N VAL A 17 -3.44 7.76 -10.20
CA VAL A 17 -2.76 8.50 -9.13
C VAL A 17 -3.01 10.02 -9.18
N GLY A 18 -3.41 10.55 -10.33
CA GLY A 18 -3.76 11.96 -10.50
C GLY A 18 -2.60 12.82 -10.99
N ASP A 19 -2.58 14.09 -10.59
CA ASP A 19 -1.61 15.08 -11.04
C ASP A 19 -0.46 15.20 -10.03
N TRP A 20 0.76 14.88 -10.46
CA TRP A 20 1.97 14.82 -9.63
C TRP A 20 3.13 15.62 -10.22
N ASP A 21 2.81 16.74 -10.89
CA ASP A 21 3.78 17.67 -11.50
C ASP A 21 4.76 16.97 -12.47
N GLY A 22 4.30 15.93 -13.18
CA GLY A 22 5.11 15.15 -14.11
C GLY A 22 5.79 13.91 -13.52
N GLN A 23 5.54 13.59 -12.25
CA GLN A 23 6.07 12.39 -11.56
C GLN A 23 5.01 11.28 -11.44
N GLU A 24 3.93 11.34 -12.21
CA GLU A 24 2.80 10.41 -12.08
C GLU A 24 3.21 8.95 -12.34
N GLU A 25 4.14 8.73 -13.27
CA GLU A 25 4.72 7.41 -13.55
C GLU A 25 5.48 6.87 -12.34
N GLU A 26 6.40 7.66 -11.77
CA GLU A 26 7.18 7.24 -10.59
C GLU A 26 6.28 6.97 -9.39
N VAL A 27 5.31 7.84 -9.13
CA VAL A 27 4.35 7.67 -8.05
C VAL A 27 3.54 6.39 -8.24
N ALA A 28 3.04 6.12 -9.45
CA ALA A 28 2.31 4.90 -9.73
C ALA A 28 3.19 3.64 -9.57
N GLU A 29 4.45 3.69 -10.01
CA GLU A 29 5.40 2.59 -9.80
C GLU A 29 5.66 2.34 -8.31
N ARG A 30 5.90 3.40 -7.52
CA ARG A 30 6.14 3.28 -6.07
C ARG A 30 4.90 2.81 -5.32
N MET A 31 3.72 3.31 -5.67
CA MET A 31 2.44 2.81 -5.14
C MET A 31 2.30 1.30 -5.37
N ASN A 32 2.54 0.85 -6.60
CA ASN A 32 2.45 -0.56 -6.95
C ASN A 32 3.49 -1.40 -6.21
N GLU A 33 4.71 -0.87 -6.02
CA GLU A 33 5.75 -1.51 -5.21
C GLU A 33 5.32 -1.67 -3.75
N ILE A 34 4.66 -0.66 -3.15
CA ILE A 34 4.14 -0.75 -1.79
C ILE A 34 3.04 -1.83 -1.70
N TYR A 35 2.11 -1.87 -2.66
CA TYR A 35 1.07 -2.91 -2.71
C TYR A 35 1.66 -4.31 -2.81
N HIS A 36 2.62 -4.52 -3.71
CA HIS A 36 3.29 -5.80 -3.86
C HIS A 36 4.06 -6.18 -2.59
N THR A 37 4.80 -5.24 -2.00
CA THR A 37 5.59 -5.47 -0.78
C THR A 37 4.70 -5.82 0.41
N MET A 38 3.59 -5.10 0.60
CA MET A 38 2.61 -5.39 1.66
C MET A 38 2.05 -6.80 1.49
N TYR A 39 1.63 -7.17 0.28
CA TYR A 39 1.06 -8.49 0.01
C TYR A 39 2.08 -9.63 0.16
N ASP A 40 3.33 -9.39 -0.23
CA ASP A 40 4.41 -10.37 -0.06
C ASP A 40 4.69 -10.62 1.43
N LEU A 41 4.79 -9.55 2.21
CA LEU A 41 5.02 -9.59 3.66
C LEU A 41 3.82 -10.10 4.47
N ALA A 42 2.60 -9.89 3.98
CA ALA A 42 1.39 -10.33 4.66
C ALA A 42 1.36 -11.85 4.80
N ASP A 43 0.91 -12.31 5.97
CA ASP A 43 0.82 -13.73 6.29
C ASP A 43 -0.11 -14.46 5.32
N GLU A 44 0.24 -15.68 4.93
CA GLU A 44 -0.58 -16.47 3.99
C GLU A 44 -1.97 -16.76 4.58
N ASP A 45 -2.08 -16.86 5.90
CA ASP A 45 -3.29 -17.11 6.67
C ASP A 45 -4.05 -15.83 7.05
N ILE A 46 -3.55 -14.62 6.71
CA ILE A 46 -4.24 -13.36 7.01
C ILE A 46 -5.70 -13.35 6.51
N ASP A 47 -6.59 -12.76 7.30
CA ASP A 47 -7.98 -12.53 6.93
C ASP A 47 -8.06 -11.59 5.72
N THR A 48 -8.94 -11.93 4.77
CA THR A 48 -9.14 -11.14 3.55
C THR A 48 -9.59 -9.72 3.88
N GLU A 49 -10.53 -9.57 4.83
CA GLU A 49 -10.99 -8.26 5.29
C GLU A 49 -9.85 -7.41 5.85
N VAL A 50 -8.92 -8.01 6.59
CA VAL A 50 -7.77 -7.28 7.15
C VAL A 50 -6.84 -6.85 6.03
N LEU A 51 -6.52 -7.76 5.11
CA LEU A 51 -5.67 -7.45 3.97
C LEU A 51 -6.27 -6.36 3.07
N GLU A 52 -7.56 -6.41 2.76
CA GLU A 52 -8.25 -5.37 1.99
C GLU A 52 -8.20 -4.01 2.70
N GLN A 53 -8.39 -3.98 4.02
CA GLN A 53 -8.24 -2.75 4.81
C GLN A 53 -6.80 -2.21 4.78
N LEU A 54 -5.80 -3.08 4.87
CA LEU A 54 -4.39 -2.69 4.76
C LEU A 54 -4.06 -2.12 3.37
N LEU A 55 -4.60 -2.71 2.30
CA LEU A 55 -4.45 -2.19 0.95
C LEU A 55 -5.15 -0.82 0.80
N ALA A 56 -6.33 -0.65 1.36
CA ALA A 56 -7.01 0.65 1.37
C ALA A 56 -6.20 1.71 2.15
N LEU A 57 -5.59 1.32 3.28
CA LEU A 57 -4.74 2.21 4.08
C LEU A 57 -3.51 2.70 3.30
N ILE A 58 -2.89 1.85 2.47
CA ILE A 58 -1.76 2.26 1.61
C ILE A 58 -2.16 3.46 0.75
N TRP A 59 -3.30 3.34 0.07
CA TRP A 59 -3.81 4.43 -0.77
C TRP A 59 -3.97 5.72 0.03
N ASP A 60 -4.73 5.67 1.12
CA ASP A 60 -5.04 6.84 1.94
C ASP A 60 -3.77 7.49 2.52
N THR A 61 -2.80 6.67 2.92
CA THR A 61 -1.55 7.13 3.49
C THR A 61 -0.66 7.81 2.46
N TRP A 62 -0.52 7.24 1.26
CA TRP A 62 0.54 7.61 0.31
C TRP A 62 0.09 8.55 -0.82
N ILE A 63 -1.18 8.53 -1.23
CA ILE A 63 -1.68 9.36 -2.35
C ILE A 63 -1.62 10.86 -2.07
N GLY A 64 -1.43 11.28 -0.82
CA GLY A 64 -1.22 12.67 -0.43
C GLY A 64 0.22 13.04 -0.08
N GLN A 65 1.16 12.09 -0.16
CA GLN A 65 2.52 12.28 0.31
C GLN A 65 3.47 12.50 -0.86
N GLU A 66 3.97 13.73 -0.98
CA GLU A 66 4.99 14.10 -1.98
C GLU A 66 6.23 13.17 -1.93
N ALA A 67 6.57 12.68 -0.74
CA ALA A 67 7.68 11.76 -0.52
C ALA A 67 7.55 10.40 -1.25
N ILE A 68 6.35 10.02 -1.72
CA ILE A 68 6.15 8.73 -2.39
C ILE A 68 6.93 8.63 -3.71
N ALA A 69 7.13 9.74 -4.43
CA ALA A 69 7.90 9.74 -5.67
C ALA A 69 9.38 9.37 -5.41
N GLU A 70 9.90 9.75 -4.24
CA GLU A 70 11.30 9.60 -3.88
C GLU A 70 11.57 8.45 -2.91
N ILE A 71 10.53 7.77 -2.42
CA ILE A 71 10.68 6.75 -1.38
C ILE A 71 11.51 5.56 -1.84
N GLU A 72 12.46 5.14 -1.01
CA GLU A 72 13.29 3.97 -1.29
C GLU A 72 12.56 2.67 -0.92
N THR A 73 12.86 1.59 -1.65
CA THR A 73 12.30 0.26 -1.39
C THR A 73 12.51 -0.22 0.06
N ASN A 74 13.63 0.18 0.69
CA ASN A 74 13.89 -0.17 2.08
C ASN A 74 12.90 0.51 3.05
N ASP A 75 12.55 1.78 2.81
CA ASP A 75 11.56 2.50 3.60
C ASP A 75 10.15 1.94 3.38
N ILE A 76 9.82 1.57 2.13
CA ILE A 76 8.57 0.85 1.80
C ILE A 76 8.49 -0.43 2.64
N TYR A 77 9.56 -1.22 2.66
CA TYR A 77 9.60 -2.48 3.39
C TYR A 77 9.45 -2.27 4.91
N ASP A 78 10.18 -1.30 5.47
CA ASP A 78 10.12 -1.00 6.91
C ASP A 78 8.71 -0.52 7.31
N TRP A 79 8.09 0.33 6.49
CA TRP A 79 6.72 0.79 6.70
C TRP A 79 5.70 -0.35 6.61
N CYS A 80 5.74 -1.17 5.56
CA CYS A 80 4.83 -2.31 5.41
C CYS A 80 4.96 -3.28 6.59
N LYS A 81 6.20 -3.57 7.00
CA LYS A 81 6.47 -4.43 8.15
C LYS A 81 5.93 -3.84 9.45
N HIS A 82 6.11 -2.53 9.68
CA HIS A 82 5.58 -1.86 10.87
C HIS A 82 4.05 -1.93 10.92
N VAL A 83 3.39 -1.70 9.79
CA VAL A 83 1.92 -1.78 9.67
C VAL A 83 1.43 -3.21 9.92
N LEU A 84 2.09 -4.22 9.36
CA LEU A 84 1.74 -5.63 9.54
C LEU A 84 2.00 -6.15 10.97
N ASP A 85 2.98 -5.59 11.67
CA ASP A 85 3.27 -5.91 13.07
C ASP A 85 2.23 -5.27 14.00
N ASN A 86 1.63 -4.15 13.60
CA ASN A 86 0.68 -3.37 14.40
C ASN A 86 -0.62 -3.02 13.64
N PRO A 87 -1.32 -3.98 13.01
CA PRO A 87 -2.45 -3.69 12.13
C PRO A 87 -3.61 -3.07 12.92
N GLU A 88 -3.83 -3.50 14.16
CA GLU A 88 -4.87 -2.96 15.03
C GLU A 88 -4.68 -1.46 15.31
N GLN A 89 -3.43 -0.97 15.42
CA GLN A 89 -3.19 0.46 15.67
C GLN A 89 -3.51 1.34 14.46
N HIS A 90 -3.33 0.80 13.26
CA HIS A 90 -3.58 1.52 12.01
C HIS A 90 -5.04 1.41 11.56
N LEU A 91 -5.72 0.31 11.89
CA LEU A 91 -7.12 0.06 11.52
C LEU A 91 -8.14 0.60 12.53
N GLN A 92 -7.75 0.93 13.78
CA GLN A 92 -8.66 1.45 14.82
C GLN A 92 -8.99 2.96 14.73
N SER A 93 -8.81 3.61 13.58
CA SER A 93 -9.10 5.05 13.45
C SER A 93 -10.55 5.41 13.11
N GLU A 94 -11.52 4.51 13.33
CA GLU A 94 -12.96 4.85 13.28
C GLU A 94 -13.72 4.27 14.49
N GLU A 95 -13.66 4.95 15.64
CA GLU A 95 -14.72 4.95 16.67
C GLU A 95 -15.23 6.38 16.92
#